data_AF-A0A248KFY1-F1
#
_entry.id   AF-A0A248KFY1-F1
#
_cell.length_a   1.000
_cell.length_b   1.000
_cell.length_c   1.000
_cell.angle_alpha   90.00
_cell.angle_beta   90.00
_cell.angle_gamma   90.00
#
_symmetry.space_group_name_H-M   'P 1'
#
loop_
_entity.id
_entity.type
_entity.pdbx_description
1 polymer ?
#
loop_
_entity_poly.entity_id
_entity_poly.type
_entity_poly.pdbx_seq_one_letter_code
_entity_poly.pdbx_strand_id
1 'polypeptide(L)'
;MPTANGQSAGQRNPAVGRTATLYVSGSQQTYWGTHNADEQFQAGLNMAVDDINWTLSYSLTKNAWQDARDQMLAVNVNIPFSHWLRSDSKSVWRHASASYSMSNDLNGRMSNLAGLYGTLLEDNNLSYNVQTGYASGGEGSSGSTGYAALNYRGGYGNANVGYSRSDGIKQLYYGMSGGVLAHANGVTLSQPLNDTVVLVSAPGRKGQKWKIRPGYAPTGAATPCCPTPLNTGKTVWRWTPTRWRITSIWTMR
;
A
#
# COMPACT_ATOMS: atom_id res chain seq x y z
N MET A 1 17.24 29.33 -17.06
CA MET A 1 16.79 28.63 -15.84
C MET A 1 17.50 29.27 -14.66
N PRO A 2 16.80 29.65 -13.58
CA PRO A 2 17.42 30.26 -12.40
C PRO A 2 18.30 29.24 -11.67
N THR A 3 19.44 29.69 -11.15
CA THR A 3 20.39 28.85 -10.40
C THR A 3 20.04 28.89 -8.90
N ALA A 4 19.87 27.72 -8.28
CA ALA A 4 19.61 27.62 -6.85
C ALA A 4 20.81 28.19 -6.05
N ASN A 5 20.50 28.94 -4.99
CA ASN A 5 21.47 29.60 -4.12
C ASN A 5 21.71 28.81 -2.83
N GLY A 6 20.63 28.52 -2.10
CA GLY A 6 20.69 27.77 -0.86
C GLY A 6 19.44 26.91 -0.66
N GLN A 7 19.65 25.72 -0.11
CA GLN A 7 18.59 24.77 0.25
C GLN A 7 18.71 24.41 1.72
N SER A 8 17.61 24.52 2.47
CA SER A 8 17.49 23.99 3.83
C SER A 8 16.38 22.95 3.84
N ALA A 9 16.60 21.84 4.53
CA ALA A 9 15.59 20.80 4.70
C ALA A 9 15.74 20.15 6.07
N GLY A 10 14.63 19.85 6.72
CA GLY A 10 14.60 19.19 8.01
C GLY A 10 13.36 18.35 8.19
N GLN A 11 13.50 17.22 8.88
CA GLN A 11 12.37 16.39 9.30
C GLN A 11 12.58 15.92 10.74
N ARG A 12 11.52 15.96 11.53
CA ARG A 12 11.47 15.47 12.91
C ARG A 12 10.19 14.71 13.15
N ASN A 13 10.30 13.53 13.77
CA ASN A 13 9.15 12.69 14.09
C ASN A 13 9.10 12.37 15.60
N PRO A 14 8.87 13.35 16.49
CA PRO A 14 8.82 13.07 17.91
C PRO A 14 7.58 12.23 18.28
N ALA A 15 7.77 11.25 19.16
CA ALA A 15 6.65 10.61 19.84
C ALA A 15 6.04 11.60 20.85
N VAL A 16 4.71 11.72 20.85
CA VAL A 16 3.95 12.57 21.77
C VAL A 16 3.15 11.64 22.67
N GLY A 17 3.70 11.32 23.83
CA GLY A 17 3.12 10.31 24.73
C GLY A 17 3.27 8.88 24.20
N ARG A 18 2.34 8.00 24.58
CA ARG A 18 2.36 6.56 24.21
C ARG A 18 1.54 6.23 22.97
N THR A 19 0.61 7.10 22.60
CA THR A 19 -0.43 6.83 21.60
C THR A 19 -0.38 7.76 20.41
N ALA A 20 0.46 8.80 20.42
CA ALA A 20 0.56 9.76 19.34
C ALA A 20 1.99 9.95 18.82
N THR A 21 2.10 10.19 17.53
CA THR A 21 3.34 10.53 16.83
C THR A 21 3.11 11.76 15.98
N LEU A 22 3.89 12.79 16.26
CA LEU A 22 3.93 13.99 15.45
C LEU A 22 5.06 13.82 14.43
N TYR A 23 4.83 14.24 13.19
CA TYR A 23 5.89 14.44 12.20
C TYR A 23 5.81 15.86 11.68
N VAL A 24 6.97 16.49 11.52
CA VAL A 24 7.11 17.81 10.92
C VAL A 24 8.29 17.73 9.97
N SER A 25 8.07 18.08 8.71
CA SER A 25 9.08 18.24 7.70
C SER A 25 8.93 19.58 7.00
N GLY A 26 10.04 20.15 6.57
CA GLY A 26 10.02 21.36 5.79
C GLY A 26 11.29 21.50 4.96
N SER A 27 11.17 22.17 3.82
CA SER A 27 12.27 22.56 2.98
C SER A 27 12.05 23.95 2.42
N GLN A 28 13.15 24.67 2.23
CA GLN A 28 13.15 25.98 1.60
C GLN A 28 14.32 26.07 0.64
N GLN A 29 14.07 26.50 -0.59
CA GLN A 29 15.08 26.68 -1.61
C GLN A 29 15.01 28.10 -2.18
N THR A 30 16.14 28.79 -2.16
CA THR A 30 16.29 30.17 -2.67
C THR A 30 17.04 30.18 -3.99
N TYR A 31 16.83 31.20 -4.81
CA TYR A 31 17.46 31.33 -6.12
C TYR A 31 18.29 32.62 -6.21
N TRP A 32 19.41 32.56 -6.93
CA TRP A 32 20.25 33.73 -7.16
C TRP A 32 19.54 34.77 -8.03
N GLY A 33 19.65 36.05 -7.65
CA GLY A 33 19.13 37.17 -8.43
C GLY A 33 17.62 37.40 -8.31
N THR A 34 16.92 36.64 -7.47
CA THR A 34 15.49 36.87 -7.16
C THR A 34 15.25 36.81 -5.65
N HIS A 35 14.17 37.44 -5.19
CA HIS A 35 13.67 37.28 -3.81
C HIS A 35 12.71 36.09 -3.67
N ASN A 36 12.61 35.25 -4.71
CA ASN A 36 11.65 34.17 -4.78
C ASN A 36 12.26 32.89 -4.20
N ALA A 37 11.44 32.12 -3.48
CA ALA A 37 11.83 30.87 -2.86
C ALA A 37 10.74 29.81 -3.05
N ASP A 38 11.17 28.56 -3.22
CA ASP A 38 10.29 27.40 -3.08
C ASP A 38 10.22 27.04 -1.60
N GLU A 39 9.01 26.89 -1.08
CA GLU A 39 8.75 26.53 0.32
C GLU A 39 7.85 25.31 0.35
N GLN A 40 8.27 24.28 1.08
CA GLN A 40 7.45 23.11 1.35
C GLN A 40 7.44 22.89 2.86
N PHE A 41 6.27 22.69 3.42
CA PHE A 41 6.09 22.41 4.83
C PHE A 41 5.02 21.35 4.98
N GLN A 42 5.29 20.32 5.78
CA GLN A 42 4.31 19.29 6.11
C GLN A 42 4.38 19.02 7.61
N ALA A 43 3.24 19.04 8.25
CA ALA A 43 3.10 18.63 9.63
C ALA A 43 1.97 17.62 9.71
N GLY A 44 2.09 16.61 10.55
CA GLY A 44 0.97 15.75 10.83
C GLY A 44 1.11 15.01 12.14
N LEU A 45 -0.01 14.51 12.59
CA LEU A 45 -0.22 13.93 13.90
C LEU A 45 -0.99 12.64 13.67
N ASN A 46 -0.37 11.52 14.03
CA ASN A 46 -1.01 10.23 14.06
C ASN A 46 -1.32 9.89 15.52
N MET A 47 -2.53 9.46 15.81
CA MET A 47 -3.00 9.09 17.14
C MET A 47 -3.75 7.76 17.05
N ALA A 48 -3.38 6.80 17.89
CA ALA A 48 -4.10 5.54 18.02
C ALA A 48 -4.83 5.51 19.38
N VAL A 49 -6.16 5.55 19.36
CA VAL A 49 -7.01 5.51 20.56
C VAL A 49 -7.99 4.35 20.42
N ASP A 50 -7.94 3.39 21.34
CA ASP A 50 -8.87 2.24 21.41
C ASP A 50 -9.11 1.56 20.05
N ASP A 51 -8.02 1.22 19.36
CA ASP A 51 -7.97 0.61 18.01
C ASP A 51 -8.36 1.53 16.83
N ILE A 52 -8.80 2.76 17.09
CA ILE A 52 -9.09 3.77 16.06
C ILE A 52 -7.83 4.57 15.77
N ASN A 53 -7.43 4.61 14.50
CA ASN A 53 -6.31 5.44 14.06
C ASN A 53 -6.83 6.77 13.49
N TRP A 54 -6.34 7.86 14.06
CA TRP A 54 -6.59 9.23 13.63
C TRP A 54 -5.32 9.81 13.05
N THR A 55 -5.41 10.35 11.85
CA THR A 55 -4.31 11.01 11.18
C THR A 55 -4.77 12.42 10.80
N LEU A 56 -4.14 13.42 11.38
CA LEU A 56 -4.28 14.81 10.98
C LEU A 56 -3.01 15.18 10.22
N SER A 57 -3.14 15.78 9.05
CA SER A 57 -2.00 16.22 8.25
C SER A 57 -2.28 17.59 7.65
N TYR A 58 -1.28 18.45 7.66
CA TYR A 58 -1.27 19.76 7.05
C TYR A 58 -0.07 19.85 6.13
N SER A 59 -0.28 20.20 4.88
CA SER A 59 0.78 20.46 3.91
C SER A 59 0.62 21.85 3.33
N LEU A 60 1.74 22.55 3.17
CA LEU A 60 1.84 23.84 2.51
C LEU A 60 2.95 23.75 1.48
N THR A 61 2.63 24.14 0.25
CA THR A 61 3.58 24.23 -0.86
C THR A 61 3.44 25.60 -1.49
N LYS A 62 4.57 26.28 -1.68
CA LYS A 62 4.66 27.54 -2.42
C LYS A 62 5.80 27.42 -3.41
N ASN A 63 5.52 27.72 -4.67
CA ASN A 63 6.53 27.76 -5.72
C ASN A 63 7.06 29.18 -5.91
N ALA A 64 8.34 29.33 -6.22
CA ALA A 64 9.01 30.60 -6.46
C ALA A 64 8.41 31.41 -7.62
N TRP A 65 7.70 30.75 -8.54
CA TRP A 65 7.15 31.34 -9.75
C TRP A 65 5.62 31.44 -9.74
N GLN A 66 4.98 31.10 -8.62
CA GLN A 66 3.54 31.22 -8.42
C GLN A 66 3.28 31.95 -7.09
N ASP A 67 2.47 33.01 -7.12
CA ASP A 67 2.09 33.70 -5.88
C ASP A 67 1.10 32.91 -5.04
N ALA A 68 0.40 31.96 -5.67
CA ALA A 68 -0.52 31.06 -4.99
C ALA A 68 0.22 30.15 -4.00
N ARG A 69 -0.33 30.06 -2.79
CA ARG A 69 0.09 29.10 -1.76
C ARG A 69 -0.92 27.96 -1.76
N ASP A 70 -0.43 26.76 -2.05
CA ASP A 70 -1.23 25.56 -2.01
C ASP A 70 -1.17 24.96 -0.62
N GLN A 71 -2.26 25.09 0.12
CA GLN A 71 -2.40 24.53 1.45
C GLN A 71 -3.39 23.38 1.40
N MET A 72 -3.18 22.36 2.24
CA MET A 72 -4.14 21.27 2.37
C MET A 72 -4.12 20.75 3.79
N LEU A 73 -5.26 20.84 4.45
CA LEU A 73 -5.54 20.20 5.72
C LEU A 73 -6.31 18.93 5.44
N ALA A 74 -5.83 17.79 5.91
CA ALA A 74 -6.52 16.51 5.78
C ALA A 74 -6.63 15.83 7.15
N VAL A 75 -7.82 15.26 7.39
CA VAL A 75 -8.15 14.46 8.56
C VAL A 75 -8.55 13.09 8.04
N ASN A 76 -7.93 12.03 8.52
CA ASN A 76 -8.32 10.66 8.26
C ASN A 76 -8.59 9.93 9.57
N VAL A 77 -9.67 9.17 9.59
CA VAL A 77 -10.10 8.34 10.71
C VAL A 77 -10.30 6.94 10.16
N ASN A 78 -9.64 5.97 10.77
CA ASN A 78 -9.73 4.57 10.38
C ASN A 78 -10.20 3.73 11.56
N ILE A 79 -11.33 3.06 11.40
CA ILE A 79 -12.01 2.27 12.42
C ILE A 79 -12.02 0.81 11.96
N PRO A 80 -11.14 -0.05 12.49
CA PRO A 80 -11.18 -1.47 12.21
C PRO A 80 -12.31 -2.14 13.01
N PHE A 81 -13.18 -2.91 12.34
CA PHE A 81 -14.27 -3.63 13.01
C PHE A 81 -13.79 -4.90 13.75
N SER A 82 -12.52 -5.28 13.62
CA SER A 82 -11.94 -6.49 14.21
C SER A 82 -12.14 -6.59 15.73
N HIS A 83 -12.12 -5.46 16.43
CA HIS A 83 -12.24 -5.38 17.89
C HIS A 83 -13.67 -5.11 18.39
N TRP A 84 -14.58 -4.70 17.51
CA TRP A 84 -15.98 -4.41 17.87
C TRP A 84 -16.89 -5.64 17.77
N LEU A 85 -16.41 -6.71 17.12
CA LEU A 85 -17.03 -8.02 17.13
C LEU A 85 -16.28 -8.96 18.07
N ARG A 86 -16.97 -9.90 18.74
CA ARG A 86 -16.33 -10.87 19.66
C ARG A 86 -15.20 -11.66 19.02
N SER A 87 -14.11 -11.86 19.79
CA SER A 87 -12.97 -12.79 19.64
C SER A 87 -13.11 -13.92 18.61
N ASP A 88 -14.20 -14.64 18.76
CA ASP A 88 -14.54 -15.96 18.23
C ASP A 88 -15.46 -15.91 16.99
N SER A 89 -15.88 -14.72 16.56
CA SER A 89 -16.78 -14.58 15.43
C SER A 89 -16.07 -14.94 14.11
N LYS A 90 -16.66 -15.86 13.33
CA LYS A 90 -16.22 -16.18 11.95
C LYS A 90 -16.71 -15.16 10.92
N SER A 91 -17.20 -14.01 11.37
CA SER A 91 -17.79 -12.99 10.52
C SER A 91 -16.74 -12.32 9.64
N VAL A 92 -17.05 -12.20 8.34
CA VAL A 92 -16.25 -11.47 7.35
C VAL A 92 -16.00 -10.02 7.79
N TRP A 93 -16.95 -9.44 8.53
CA TRP A 93 -16.87 -8.06 9.05
C TRP A 93 -15.66 -7.83 9.97
N ARG A 94 -15.06 -8.86 10.56
CA ARG A 94 -13.82 -8.70 11.34
C ARG A 94 -12.61 -8.30 10.49
N HIS A 95 -12.63 -8.62 9.21
CA HIS A 95 -11.59 -8.24 8.26
C HIS A 95 -11.95 -6.98 7.49
N ALA A 96 -12.99 -6.25 7.94
CA ALA A 96 -13.44 -5.00 7.37
C ALA A 96 -13.02 -3.83 8.27
N SER A 97 -12.73 -2.70 7.64
CA SER A 97 -12.39 -1.43 8.28
C SER A 97 -13.16 -0.32 7.58
N ALA A 98 -13.68 0.61 8.37
CA ALA A 98 -14.26 1.83 7.87
C ALA A 98 -13.19 2.93 7.87
N SER A 99 -13.14 3.70 6.79
CA SER A 99 -12.29 4.89 6.70
C SER A 99 -13.15 6.11 6.41
N TYR A 100 -12.87 7.21 7.09
CA TYR A 100 -13.38 8.51 6.77
C TYR A 100 -12.21 9.46 6.56
N SER A 101 -12.17 10.17 5.44
CA SER A 101 -11.19 11.21 5.19
C SER A 101 -11.87 12.50 4.75
N MET A 102 -11.48 13.60 5.36
CA MET A 102 -11.86 14.94 4.99
C MET A 102 -10.60 15.70 4.61
N SER A 103 -10.62 16.43 3.49
CA SER A 103 -9.55 17.34 3.11
C SER A 103 -10.11 18.70 2.73
N ASN A 104 -9.38 19.76 3.08
CA ASN A 104 -9.76 21.14 2.82
C ASN A 104 -8.51 21.90 2.37
N ASP A 105 -8.59 22.60 1.26
CA ASP A 105 -7.47 23.35 0.69
C ASP A 105 -7.27 24.74 1.34
N LEU A 106 -8.09 25.09 2.33
CA LEU A 106 -8.16 26.40 2.98
C LEU A 106 -8.44 27.58 2.02
N ASN A 107 -8.74 27.28 0.74
CA ASN A 107 -9.13 28.21 -0.31
C ASN A 107 -10.58 27.97 -0.77
N GLY A 108 -11.35 27.21 0.00
CA GLY A 108 -12.78 27.01 -0.17
C GLY A 108 -13.17 25.66 -0.77
N ARG A 109 -12.22 24.83 -1.21
CA ARG A 109 -12.49 23.45 -1.64
C ARG A 109 -12.38 22.51 -0.46
N MET A 110 -13.45 21.74 -0.26
CA MET A 110 -13.54 20.70 0.75
C MET A 110 -13.98 19.40 0.11
N SER A 111 -13.35 18.29 0.45
CA SER A 111 -13.76 16.97 0.02
C SER A 111 -13.84 16.01 1.18
N ASN A 112 -14.96 15.30 1.26
CA ASN A 112 -15.23 14.29 2.26
C ASN A 112 -15.38 12.94 1.56
N LEU A 113 -14.76 11.90 2.11
CA LEU A 113 -14.78 10.56 1.56
C LEU A 113 -14.99 9.59 2.71
N ALA A 114 -16.05 8.79 2.61
CA ALA A 114 -16.33 7.69 3.51
C ALA A 114 -16.17 6.38 2.74
N GLY A 115 -15.61 5.36 3.38
CA GLY A 115 -15.36 4.09 2.72
C GLY A 115 -15.32 2.92 3.66
N LEU A 116 -15.48 1.76 3.06
CA LEU A 116 -15.36 0.46 3.67
C LEU A 116 -14.40 -0.37 2.82
N TYR A 117 -13.38 -0.91 3.46
CA TYR A 117 -12.43 -1.80 2.81
C TYR A 117 -12.15 -3.00 3.70
N GLY A 118 -11.71 -4.09 3.11
CA GLY A 118 -11.44 -5.31 3.85
C GLY A 118 -10.94 -6.45 3.00
N THR A 119 -10.92 -7.64 3.58
CA THR A 119 -10.60 -8.88 2.87
C THR A 119 -11.72 -9.92 2.99
N LEU A 120 -11.85 -10.73 1.96
CA LEU A 120 -12.84 -11.78 1.74
C LEU A 120 -12.12 -13.10 1.44
N LEU A 121 -12.89 -14.19 1.49
CA LEU A 121 -12.47 -15.61 1.43
C LEU A 121 -11.71 -16.10 2.66
N GLU A 122 -11.70 -17.41 2.86
CA GLU A 122 -11.01 -18.09 3.98
C GLU A 122 -9.51 -17.78 4.05
N ASP A 123 -8.90 -17.46 2.90
CA ASP A 123 -7.49 -17.15 2.80
C ASP A 123 -7.20 -15.64 2.82
N ASN A 124 -8.20 -14.78 3.03
CA ASN A 124 -8.07 -13.31 2.95
C ASN A 124 -7.37 -12.82 1.67
N ASN A 125 -7.61 -13.54 0.57
CA ASN A 125 -6.91 -13.36 -0.69
C ASN A 125 -7.67 -12.47 -1.69
N LEU A 126 -8.88 -12.06 -1.37
CA LEU A 126 -9.63 -11.05 -2.11
C LEU A 126 -9.78 -9.80 -1.24
N SER A 127 -9.13 -8.70 -1.62
CA SER A 127 -9.34 -7.40 -0.98
C SER A 127 -10.42 -6.63 -1.73
N TYR A 128 -11.33 -6.01 -1.00
CA TYR A 128 -12.33 -5.10 -1.55
C TYR A 128 -12.16 -3.72 -0.92
N ASN A 129 -12.48 -2.68 -1.68
CA ASN A 129 -12.47 -1.30 -1.22
C ASN A 129 -13.59 -0.56 -1.91
N VAL A 130 -14.53 0.00 -1.16
CA VAL A 130 -15.63 0.80 -1.67
C VAL A 130 -15.62 2.12 -0.92
N GLN A 131 -15.52 3.21 -1.65
CA GLN A 131 -15.45 4.57 -1.12
C GLN A 131 -16.45 5.42 -1.88
N THR A 132 -17.13 6.30 -1.16
CA THR A 132 -18.02 7.31 -1.70
C THR A 132 -17.69 8.63 -1.04
N GLY A 133 -17.79 9.70 -1.80
CA GLY A 133 -17.40 11.01 -1.34
C GLY A 133 -18.08 12.11 -2.08
N TYR A 134 -17.87 13.30 -1.56
CA TYR A 134 -18.39 14.53 -2.12
C TYR A 134 -17.30 15.58 -1.99
N ALA A 135 -16.94 16.18 -3.12
CA ALA A 135 -16.06 17.33 -3.18
C ALA A 135 -16.90 18.56 -3.55
N SER A 136 -16.67 19.66 -2.85
CA SER A 136 -17.39 20.92 -3.04
C SER A 136 -16.48 22.13 -2.85
N GLY A 137 -16.70 23.17 -3.65
CA GLY A 137 -16.08 24.48 -3.45
C GLY A 137 -14.79 24.70 -4.26
N GLY A 138 -14.20 25.89 -4.13
CA GLY A 138 -13.18 26.41 -5.04
C GLY A 138 -13.80 27.18 -6.21
N GLU A 139 -13.97 26.53 -7.36
CA GLU A 139 -14.46 27.14 -8.62
C GLU A 139 -15.95 26.84 -8.90
N GLY A 140 -16.77 26.63 -7.87
CA GLY A 140 -18.20 26.35 -8.02
C GLY A 140 -18.53 24.94 -8.55
N SER A 141 -17.53 24.08 -8.75
CA SER A 141 -17.75 22.67 -9.04
C SER A 141 -18.00 21.88 -7.76
N SER A 142 -19.08 21.12 -7.76
CA SER A 142 -19.40 20.20 -6.68
C SER A 142 -19.76 18.87 -7.29
N GLY A 143 -19.14 17.81 -6.80
CA GLY A 143 -19.14 16.53 -7.48
C GLY A 143 -19.14 15.37 -6.50
N SER A 144 -20.00 14.40 -6.75
CA SER A 144 -19.91 13.11 -6.07
C SER A 144 -18.77 12.29 -6.67
N THR A 145 -17.99 11.67 -5.79
CA THR A 145 -16.92 10.74 -6.15
C THR A 145 -17.29 9.35 -5.64
N GLY A 146 -17.08 8.32 -6.44
CA GLY A 146 -17.27 6.94 -6.06
C GLY A 146 -16.11 6.10 -6.56
N TYR A 147 -15.56 5.27 -5.69
CA TYR A 147 -14.47 4.36 -6.02
C TYR A 147 -14.82 2.97 -5.52
N ALA A 148 -14.66 1.97 -6.36
CA ALA A 148 -14.83 0.57 -5.99
C ALA A 148 -13.67 -0.22 -6.58
N ALA A 149 -12.97 -1.01 -5.78
CA ALA A 149 -11.89 -1.86 -6.25
C ALA A 149 -11.92 -3.24 -5.61
N LEU A 150 -11.54 -4.23 -6.40
CA LEU A 150 -11.41 -5.63 -6.05
C LEU A 150 -10.02 -6.09 -6.47
N ASN A 151 -9.29 -6.71 -5.54
CA ASN A 151 -7.95 -7.20 -5.76
C ASN A 151 -7.87 -8.66 -5.30
N TYR A 152 -7.67 -9.57 -6.24
CA TYR A 152 -7.54 -11.00 -5.97
C TYR A 152 -6.08 -11.44 -6.07
N ARG A 153 -5.59 -12.13 -5.06
CA ARG A 153 -4.24 -12.72 -4.98
C ARG A 153 -4.33 -14.24 -5.00
N GLY A 154 -4.27 -14.81 -6.19
CA GLY A 154 -4.24 -16.26 -6.37
C GLY A 154 -2.83 -16.85 -6.22
N GLY A 155 -2.75 -18.17 -6.16
CA GLY A 155 -1.47 -18.89 -6.20
C GLY A 155 -0.73 -18.76 -7.54
N TYR A 156 -1.47 -18.54 -8.64
CA TYR A 156 -0.94 -18.48 -10.01
C TYR A 156 -0.78 -17.06 -10.57
N GLY A 157 -1.12 -16.03 -9.78
CA GLY A 157 -1.15 -14.66 -10.24
C GLY A 157 -2.13 -13.80 -9.45
N ASN A 158 -2.09 -12.51 -9.69
CA ASN A 158 -2.97 -11.51 -9.12
C ASN A 158 -3.82 -10.89 -10.21
N ALA A 159 -5.05 -10.55 -9.86
CA ALA A 159 -5.96 -9.79 -10.71
C ALA A 159 -6.51 -8.61 -9.91
N ASN A 160 -6.62 -7.45 -10.54
CA ASN A 160 -7.21 -6.27 -9.93
C ASN A 160 -8.22 -5.65 -10.90
N VAL A 161 -9.35 -5.23 -10.36
CA VAL A 161 -10.40 -4.52 -11.09
C VAL A 161 -10.83 -3.35 -10.21
N GLY A 162 -10.91 -2.16 -10.79
CA GLY A 162 -11.32 -0.95 -10.10
C GLY A 162 -12.23 -0.11 -10.98
N TYR A 163 -13.14 0.61 -10.37
CA TYR A 163 -14.03 1.56 -11.02
C TYR A 163 -13.98 2.85 -10.21
N SER A 164 -13.65 3.95 -10.87
CA SER A 164 -13.67 5.29 -10.29
C SER A 164 -14.62 6.16 -11.09
N ARG A 165 -15.46 6.90 -10.38
CA ARG A 165 -16.35 7.89 -10.92
C ARG A 165 -16.11 9.18 -10.15
N SER A 166 -15.71 10.23 -10.84
CA SER A 166 -15.70 11.60 -10.35
C SER A 166 -16.57 12.42 -11.28
N ASP A 167 -17.05 13.57 -10.84
CA ASP A 167 -17.91 14.41 -11.66
C ASP A 167 -17.29 14.68 -13.04
N GLY A 168 -18.01 14.31 -14.12
CA GLY A 168 -17.52 14.33 -15.50
C GLY A 168 -16.55 13.22 -15.95
N ILE A 169 -15.95 12.44 -15.05
CA ILE A 169 -14.92 11.44 -15.38
C ILE A 169 -15.28 10.05 -14.85
N LYS A 170 -15.32 9.06 -15.75
CA LYS A 170 -15.50 7.64 -15.40
C LYS A 170 -14.29 6.85 -15.87
N GLN A 171 -13.65 6.13 -14.97
CA GLN A 171 -12.46 5.33 -15.23
C GLN A 171 -12.70 3.90 -14.76
N LEU A 172 -12.37 2.95 -15.62
CA LEU A 172 -12.34 1.53 -15.29
C LEU A 172 -10.89 1.07 -15.36
N TYR A 173 -10.40 0.52 -14.25
CA TYR A 173 -9.08 -0.06 -14.12
C TYR A 173 -9.22 -1.58 -14.12
N TYR A 174 -8.37 -2.25 -14.89
CA TYR A 174 -8.24 -3.69 -14.83
C TYR A 174 -6.76 -4.03 -15.04
N GLY A 175 -6.29 -5.03 -14.32
CA GLY A 175 -4.91 -5.47 -14.37
C GLY A 175 -4.78 -6.92 -13.97
N MET A 176 -3.81 -7.58 -14.56
CA MET A 176 -3.38 -8.91 -14.16
C MET A 176 -1.86 -8.93 -14.09
N SER A 177 -1.33 -9.58 -13.07
CA SER A 177 0.11 -9.71 -12.87
C SER A 177 0.44 -11.09 -12.37
N GLY A 178 1.49 -11.70 -12.90
CA GLY A 178 1.91 -13.04 -12.55
C GLY A 178 3.34 -13.29 -12.97
N GLY A 179 3.93 -14.35 -12.44
CA GLY A 179 5.27 -14.79 -12.78
C GLY A 179 5.23 -16.18 -13.41
N VAL A 180 6.04 -16.38 -14.45
CA VAL A 180 6.21 -17.68 -15.10
C VAL A 180 7.63 -18.15 -14.85
N LEU A 181 7.79 -19.36 -14.29
CA LEU A 181 9.09 -19.98 -14.06
C LEU A 181 9.20 -21.24 -14.91
N ALA A 182 10.12 -21.23 -15.88
CA ALA A 182 10.51 -22.42 -16.61
C ALA A 182 11.66 -23.13 -15.88
N HIS A 183 11.51 -24.43 -15.61
CA HIS A 183 12.53 -25.27 -14.98
C HIS A 183 12.56 -26.66 -15.63
N ALA A 184 13.59 -27.47 -15.30
CA ALA A 184 13.80 -28.79 -15.91
C ALA A 184 12.60 -29.76 -15.76
N ASN A 185 11.69 -29.50 -14.83
CA ASN A 185 10.50 -30.32 -14.58
C ASN A 185 9.20 -29.68 -15.12
N GLY A 186 9.28 -28.61 -15.94
CA GLY A 186 8.14 -27.97 -16.59
C GLY A 186 8.06 -26.45 -16.39
N VAL A 187 6.88 -25.90 -16.65
CA VAL A 187 6.56 -24.48 -16.45
C VAL A 187 5.62 -24.34 -15.27
N THR A 188 5.97 -23.47 -14.33
CA THR A 188 5.16 -23.16 -13.16
C THR A 188 4.69 -21.70 -13.19
N LEU A 189 3.39 -21.50 -13.04
CA LEU A 189 2.77 -20.18 -12.87
C LEU A 189 2.78 -19.78 -11.38
N SER A 190 2.95 -18.49 -11.11
CA SER A 190 3.11 -17.98 -9.76
C SER A 190 2.67 -16.52 -9.65
N GLN A 191 2.60 -16.01 -8.42
CA GLN A 191 2.53 -14.57 -8.18
C GLN A 191 3.76 -13.86 -8.80
N PRO A 192 3.69 -12.55 -9.08
CA PRO A 192 4.82 -11.78 -9.59
C PRO A 192 6.11 -12.08 -8.83
N LEU A 193 7.15 -12.45 -9.56
CA LEU A 193 8.43 -12.90 -9.02
C LEU A 193 9.27 -11.68 -8.64
N ASN A 194 9.87 -11.69 -7.45
CA ASN A 194 10.91 -10.74 -7.05
C ASN A 194 12.31 -11.31 -7.33
N ASP A 195 13.36 -10.53 -7.10
CA ASP A 195 14.76 -10.88 -7.42
C ASP A 195 15.23 -12.23 -6.86
N THR A 196 14.70 -12.65 -5.70
CA THR A 196 15.00 -13.97 -5.11
C THR A 196 13.77 -14.86 -5.12
N VAL A 197 13.86 -15.98 -5.85
CA VAL A 197 12.80 -16.96 -6.00
C VAL A 197 13.28 -18.29 -5.44
N VAL A 198 12.58 -18.84 -4.45
CA VAL A 198 12.82 -20.21 -3.97
C VAL A 198 11.79 -21.12 -4.62
N LEU A 199 12.22 -22.25 -5.18
CA LEU A 199 11.35 -23.24 -5.83
C LEU A 199 11.12 -24.44 -4.91
N VAL A 200 9.88 -24.69 -4.51
CA VAL A 200 9.53 -25.86 -3.69
C VAL A 200 9.00 -26.97 -4.58
N SER A 201 9.81 -28.00 -4.82
CA SER A 201 9.36 -29.24 -5.48
C SER A 201 8.74 -30.20 -4.46
N ALA A 202 7.42 -30.36 -4.52
CA ALA A 202 6.69 -31.37 -3.76
C ALA A 202 5.80 -32.20 -4.71
N PRO A 203 6.35 -33.20 -5.40
CA PRO A 203 5.58 -34.14 -6.22
C PRO A 203 4.53 -34.86 -5.36
N GLY A 204 3.27 -34.91 -5.81
CA GLY A 204 2.21 -35.70 -5.18
C GLY A 204 1.35 -35.02 -4.11
N ARG A 205 1.62 -33.77 -3.70
CA ARG A 205 0.78 -33.05 -2.72
C ARG A 205 0.05 -31.88 -3.38
N LYS A 206 -1.20 -32.12 -3.80
CA LYS A 206 -2.11 -31.06 -4.28
C LYS A 206 -2.80 -30.41 -3.08
N GLY A 207 -2.71 -29.09 -2.92
CA GLY A 207 -3.58 -28.31 -2.03
C GLY A 207 -3.10 -28.07 -0.59
N GLN A 208 -1.82 -28.33 -0.26
CA GLN A 208 -1.31 -28.04 1.09
C GLN A 208 -0.99 -26.55 1.29
N LYS A 209 -1.99 -25.75 1.69
CA LYS A 209 -1.83 -24.31 1.96
C LYS A 209 -0.67 -24.06 2.92
N TRP A 210 0.31 -23.24 2.51
CA TRP A 210 1.44 -22.89 3.36
C TRP A 210 1.14 -21.62 4.14
N LYS A 211 1.19 -21.69 5.46
CA LYS A 211 0.67 -20.70 6.43
C LYS A 211 1.38 -19.33 6.45
N ILE A 212 2.25 -19.04 5.48
CA ILE A 212 3.13 -17.86 5.47
C ILE A 212 2.53 -16.73 4.61
N ARG A 213 1.62 -17.03 3.66
CA ARG A 213 0.96 -16.01 2.83
C ARG A 213 -0.52 -16.33 2.55
N PRO A 214 -1.42 -15.34 2.71
CA PRO A 214 -2.78 -15.37 2.14
C PRO A 214 -2.79 -15.85 0.67
N GLY A 215 -3.58 -16.88 0.37
CA GLY A 215 -3.82 -17.37 -1.00
C GLY A 215 -2.77 -18.31 -1.59
N TYR A 216 -1.77 -18.76 -0.81
CA TYR A 216 -0.73 -19.66 -1.30
C TYR A 216 -1.14 -21.14 -1.18
N ALA A 217 -1.36 -21.81 -2.32
CA ALA A 217 -1.61 -23.25 -2.39
C ALA A 217 -0.64 -23.93 -3.39
N PRO A 218 0.23 -24.86 -2.94
CA PRO A 218 1.07 -25.67 -3.80
C PRO A 218 0.24 -26.76 -4.48
N THR A 219 0.42 -26.89 -5.79
CA THR A 219 -0.32 -27.80 -6.66
C THR A 219 0.65 -28.60 -7.54
N GLY A 220 1.52 -29.37 -6.90
CA GLY A 220 2.28 -30.44 -7.55
C GLY A 220 3.51 -30.03 -8.37
N ALA A 221 4.51 -30.93 -8.30
CA ALA A 221 5.81 -30.98 -8.99
C ALA A 221 6.81 -29.84 -8.74
N ALA A 222 6.43 -28.57 -8.73
CA ALA A 222 7.27 -27.48 -8.24
C ALA A 222 6.45 -26.21 -8.10
N THR A 223 6.58 -25.48 -7.00
CA THR A 223 5.86 -24.22 -6.77
C THR A 223 6.85 -23.22 -6.19
N PRO A 224 7.11 -22.07 -6.83
CA PRO A 224 7.98 -21.07 -6.22
C PRO A 224 7.30 -20.50 -4.97
N CYS A 225 8.01 -20.47 -3.84
CA CYS A 225 7.57 -19.96 -2.56
C CYS A 225 8.67 -19.11 -1.92
N CYS A 226 8.33 -17.87 -1.54
CA CYS A 226 8.99 -16.94 -0.62
C CYS A 226 10.49 -16.54 -0.80
N PRO A 227 10.81 -15.23 -0.60
CA PRO A 227 12.19 -14.72 -0.49
C PRO A 227 12.80 -14.83 0.92
N THR A 228 12.24 -15.64 1.84
CA THR A 228 12.79 -15.81 3.20
C THR A 228 13.20 -17.28 3.43
N PRO A 229 14.45 -17.55 3.82
CA PRO A 229 14.92 -18.92 4.01
C PRO A 229 14.25 -19.53 5.26
N LEU A 230 13.41 -20.55 5.06
CA LEU A 230 13.04 -21.45 6.15
C LEU A 230 14.22 -22.38 6.43
N ASN A 231 14.72 -22.31 7.65
CA ASN A 231 15.73 -23.21 8.18
C ASN A 231 15.11 -24.58 8.52
N THR A 232 14.64 -25.29 7.49
CA THR A 232 14.27 -26.70 7.59
C THR A 232 15.05 -27.44 6.52
N GLY A 233 15.87 -28.41 6.93
CA GLY A 233 16.90 -29.07 6.13
C GLY A 233 16.41 -29.65 4.80
N LYS A 234 16.29 -28.79 3.80
CA LYS A 234 15.92 -29.11 2.43
C LYS A 234 16.84 -28.36 1.49
N THR A 235 17.24 -29.05 0.43
CA THR A 235 18.14 -28.58 -0.61
C THR A 235 17.70 -27.22 -1.17
N VAL A 236 18.45 -26.16 -0.86
CA VAL A 236 18.21 -24.79 -1.35
C VAL A 236 19.03 -24.58 -2.61
N TRP A 237 18.36 -24.34 -3.73
CA TRP A 237 19.01 -23.91 -4.96
C TRP A 237 19.17 -22.38 -4.93
N ARG A 238 20.41 -21.89 -4.90
CA ARG A 238 20.74 -20.45 -4.94
C ARG A 238 21.14 -20.05 -6.35
N TRP A 239 20.49 -19.04 -6.91
CA TRP A 239 20.84 -18.48 -8.21
C TRP A 239 21.78 -17.27 -8.06
N THR A 240 22.82 -17.21 -8.89
CA THR A 240 23.64 -16.01 -9.13
C THR A 240 23.81 -15.82 -10.63
N PRO A 241 23.87 -14.57 -11.16
CA PRO A 241 23.59 -14.28 -12.58
C PRO A 241 24.58 -14.85 -13.59
N THR A 242 25.68 -15.49 -13.17
CA THR A 242 26.80 -15.78 -14.07
C THR A 242 27.34 -17.21 -14.04
N ARG A 243 26.79 -18.16 -13.26
CA ARG A 243 27.14 -19.60 -13.39
C ARG A 243 26.24 -20.51 -12.55
N TRP A 244 25.90 -21.68 -13.10
CA TRP A 244 25.30 -22.79 -12.35
C TRP A 244 26.34 -23.34 -11.35
N ARG A 245 26.15 -23.10 -10.05
CA ARG A 245 26.94 -23.76 -9.00
C ARG A 245 26.01 -24.53 -8.06
N ILE A 246 26.19 -25.85 -8.04
CA ILE A 246 25.60 -26.71 -7.03
C ILE A 246 26.37 -26.45 -5.73
N THR A 247 25.70 -25.92 -4.70
CA THR A 247 26.28 -25.84 -3.36
C THR A 247 25.45 -26.75 -2.45
N SER A 248 25.92 -27.98 -2.26
CA SER A 248 25.38 -28.90 -1.27
C SER A 248 25.98 -28.51 0.09
N ILE A 249 25.17 -27.91 0.97
CA ILE A 249 25.52 -27.77 2.38
C ILE A 249 25.04 -29.04 3.08
N TRP A 250 25.98 -29.95 3.35
CA TRP A 250 25.80 -31.01 4.33
C TRP A 250 26.27 -30.48 5.68
N THR A 251 25.37 -30.39 6.64
CA THR A 251 25.77 -30.32 8.05
C THR A 251 25.18 -31.57 8.70
N MET A 252 26.06 -32.48 9.14
CA MET A 252 25.69 -33.64 9.94
C MET A 252 25.48 -33.20 11.40
N ARG A 253 24.37 -33.72 11.95
CA ARG A 253 23.83 -33.61 13.31
C ARG A 253 23.09 -32.33 13.66
#